data_AF-A0A355WHQ2-F1
#
_entry.id   AF-A0A355WHQ2-F1
#
_cell.length_a   1.000
_cell.length_b   1.000
_cell.length_c   1.000
_cell.angle_alpha   90.00
_cell.angle_beta   90.00
_cell.angle_gamma   90.00
#
_symmetry.space_group_name_H-M   'P 1'
#
loop_
_entity.id
_entity.type
_entity.pdbx_description
1 polymer ?
#
loop_
_entity_poly.entity_id
_entity_poly.type
_entity_poly.pdbx_seq_one_letter_code
_entity_poly.pdbx_strand_id
1 'polypeptide(L)'
;MKRNFYALLAGGLFGAGLFTSGMTDTTKVQNWLDLFGDWDPTLAFVLTGAILPMAVAWRIAARRTASLLGTALPATPSSTLSPALIIGSFIFGAGWGLAGLCPGPSLAAVSYNGIEG
;
A
#
# COMPACT_ATOMS: atom_id res chain seq x y z
N MET A 1 -17.53 -18.23 -5.73
CA MET A 1 -18.33 -17.04 -6.07
C MET A 1 -18.24 -15.95 -4.99
N LYS A 2 -18.60 -16.20 -3.72
CA LYS A 2 -18.54 -15.19 -2.63
C LYS A 2 -17.18 -14.48 -2.52
N ARG A 3 -16.07 -15.22 -2.58
CA ARG A 3 -14.70 -14.66 -2.52
C ARG A 3 -14.41 -13.61 -3.60
N ASN A 4 -14.78 -13.88 -4.85
CA ASN A 4 -14.51 -12.98 -5.97
C ASN A 4 -15.34 -11.70 -5.86
N PHE A 5 -16.57 -11.80 -5.34
CA PHE A 5 -17.41 -10.63 -5.09
C PHE A 5 -16.80 -9.72 -4.02
N TYR A 6 -16.33 -10.27 -2.89
CA TYR A 6 -15.63 -9.48 -1.88
C TYR A 6 -14.30 -8.91 -2.37
N ALA A 7 -13.57 -9.66 -3.22
CA ALA A 7 -12.34 -9.16 -3.85
C ALA A 7 -12.62 -7.98 -4.79
N LEU A 8 -13.71 -8.02 -5.57
CA LEU A 8 -14.15 -6.92 -6.43
C LEU A 8 -14.51 -5.68 -5.60
N LEU A 9 -15.28 -5.85 -4.52
CA LEU A 9 -15.64 -4.74 -3.62
C LEU A 9 -14.41 -4.12 -2.95
N ALA A 10 -13.49 -4.94 -2.43
CA ALA A 10 -12.27 -4.46 -1.80
C ALA A 10 -11.36 -3.74 -2.81
N GLY A 11 -11.17 -4.30 -4.01
CA GLY A 11 -10.41 -3.69 -5.09
C GLY A 11 -11.04 -2.39 -5.60
N GLY A 12 -12.37 -2.36 -5.73
CA GLY A 12 -13.11 -1.17 -6.12
C GLY A 12 -13.01 -0.05 -5.08
N LEU A 13 -13.17 -0.37 -3.80
CA LEU A 13 -13.01 0.60 -2.71
C LEU A 13 -11.57 1.14 -2.63
N PHE A 14 -10.58 0.26 -2.81
CA PHE A 14 -9.17 0.64 -2.85
C PHE A 14 -8.86 1.56 -4.03
N GLY A 15 -9.30 1.19 -5.24
CA GLY A 15 -9.13 2.01 -6.45
C GLY A 15 -9.84 3.36 -6.35
N ALA A 16 -11.07 3.39 -5.83
CA ALA A 16 -11.80 4.63 -5.60
C ALA A 16 -11.05 5.55 -4.61
N GLY A 17 -10.51 4.99 -3.52
CA GLY A 17 -9.69 5.73 -2.56
C GLY A 17 -8.41 6.30 -3.19
N LEU A 18 -7.73 5.54 -4.03
CA LEU A 18 -6.55 6.01 -4.77
C LEU A 18 -6.90 7.17 -5.73
N PHE A 19 -8.01 7.04 -6.46
CA PHE A 19 -8.49 8.08 -7.37
C PHE A 19 -8.83 9.37 -6.61
N THR A 20 -9.56 9.28 -5.50
CA THR A 20 -9.94 10.47 -4.70
C THR A 20 -8.76 11.11 -3.97
N SER A 21 -7.74 10.34 -3.61
CA SER A 21 -6.57 10.85 -2.87
C SER A 21 -5.49 11.44 -3.78
N GLY A 22 -5.55 11.19 -5.10
CA GLY A 22 -4.52 11.64 -6.04
C GLY A 22 -3.15 11.01 -5.79
N MET A 23 -3.07 9.86 -5.09
CA MET A 23 -1.81 9.15 -4.78
C MET A 23 -1.09 8.60 -6.03
N THR A 24 -1.70 8.79 -7.18
CA THR A 24 -1.25 8.37 -8.50
C THR A 24 -0.29 9.39 -9.10
N ASP A 25 -0.27 10.60 -8.54
CA ASP A 25 0.60 11.69 -8.92
C ASP A 25 1.98 11.50 -8.26
N THR A 26 3.02 11.44 -9.10
CA THR A 26 4.41 11.24 -8.67
C THR A 26 4.94 12.43 -7.88
N THR A 27 4.39 13.63 -8.11
CA THR A 27 4.79 14.85 -7.40
C THR A 27 4.47 14.76 -5.92
N LYS A 28 3.40 14.05 -5.51
CA LYS A 28 3.08 13.86 -4.08
C LYS A 28 4.14 13.04 -3.34
N VAL A 29 4.79 12.10 -4.02
CA VAL A 29 5.88 11.31 -3.43
C VAL A 29 7.16 12.14 -3.37
N GLN A 30 7.47 12.88 -4.44
CA GLN A 30 8.66 13.73 -4.49
C GLN A 30 8.57 14.88 -3.48
N ASN A 31 7.43 15.56 -3.37
CA ASN A 31 7.19 16.64 -2.41
C ASN A 31 7.17 16.13 -0.95
N TRP A 32 6.80 14.87 -0.70
CA TRP A 32 6.96 14.27 0.63
C TRP A 32 8.44 14.06 1.01
N LEU A 33 9.28 13.75 0.03
CA LEU A 33 10.73 13.54 0.23
C LEU A 33 11.52 14.85 0.23
N ASP A 34 10.96 15.94 -0.33
CA ASP A 34 11.57 17.27 -0.36
C ASP A 34 11.40 18.02 0.97
N LEU A 35 12.18 17.62 1.98
CA LEU A 35 12.19 18.23 3.31
C LEU A 35 12.74 19.66 3.36
N PHE A 36 13.38 20.13 2.27
CA PHE A 36 14.02 21.45 2.19
C PHE A 36 13.29 22.43 1.25
N GLY A 37 12.24 21.98 0.56
CA GLY A 37 11.42 22.75 -0.37
C GLY A 37 9.93 22.74 -0.01
N ASP A 38 9.08 22.31 -0.96
CA ASP A 38 7.61 22.35 -0.84
C ASP A 38 7.07 21.06 -0.19
N TRP A 39 7.41 20.86 1.07
CA TRP A 39 7.10 19.63 1.80
C TRP A 39 5.59 19.40 1.97
N ASP A 40 5.03 18.38 1.30
CA ASP A 40 3.59 18.05 1.33
C ASP A 40 3.27 16.88 2.29
N PRO A 41 2.62 17.12 3.46
CA PRO A 41 2.26 16.08 4.42
C PRO A 41 1.06 15.21 3.99
N THR A 42 0.46 15.46 2.83
CA THR A 42 -0.69 14.69 2.32
C THR A 42 -0.41 13.19 2.30
N LEU A 43 0.82 12.79 1.95
CA LEU A 43 1.21 11.38 1.89
C LEU A 43 1.12 10.71 3.26
N ALA A 44 1.56 11.37 4.34
CA ALA A 44 1.44 10.84 5.70
C ALA A 44 -0.02 10.68 6.15
N PHE A 45 -0.92 11.58 5.74
CA PHE A 45 -2.33 11.47 6.10
C PHE A 45 -2.97 10.22 5.46
N VAL A 46 -2.70 9.98 4.17
CA VAL A 46 -3.22 8.79 3.48
C VAL A 46 -2.58 7.51 4.02
N LEU A 47 -1.28 7.52 4.29
CA LEU A 47 -0.57 6.37 4.88
C LEU A 47 -1.09 6.05 6.29
N THR A 48 -1.33 7.07 7.12
CA THR A 48 -1.92 6.91 8.45
C THR A 48 -3.36 6.39 8.36
N GLY A 49 -4.14 6.91 7.42
CA GLY A 49 -5.51 6.45 7.12
C GLY A 49 -5.56 4.99 6.64
N ALA A 50 -4.49 4.48 6.01
CA ALA A 50 -4.37 3.08 5.61
C ALA A 50 -3.83 2.18 6.73
N ILE A 51 -2.84 2.65 7.50
CA ILE A 51 -2.20 1.87 8.57
C ILE A 51 -3.17 1.63 9.73
N LEU A 52 -3.93 2.64 10.16
CA LEU A 52 -4.80 2.52 11.34
C LEU A 52 -5.86 1.41 11.19
N PRO A 53 -6.66 1.36 10.11
CA PRO A 53 -7.62 0.26 9.89
C PRO A 53 -6.92 -1.09 9.78
N MET A 54 -5.75 -1.14 9.14
CA MET A 54 -4.99 -2.39 8.97
C MET A 54 -4.48 -2.92 10.31
N ALA A 55 -3.98 -2.05 11.19
CA ALA A 55 -3.55 -2.41 12.54
C ALA A 55 -4.71 -2.96 13.38
N VAL A 56 -5.90 -2.38 13.26
CA VAL A 56 -7.13 -2.89 13.89
C VAL A 56 -7.50 -4.26 13.31
N ALA A 57 -7.47 -4.40 11.97
CA ALA A 57 -7.76 -5.67 11.30
C ALA A 57 -6.81 -6.78 11.73
N TRP A 58 -5.51 -6.49 11.88
CA TRP A 58 -4.52 -7.45 12.39
C TRP A 58 -4.76 -7.83 13.84
N ARG A 59 -5.14 -6.90 14.72
CA ARG A 59 -5.52 -7.25 16.11
C ARG A 59 -6.72 -8.18 16.18
N ILE A 60 -7.70 -8.00 15.29
CA ILE A 60 -8.87 -8.88 15.20
C ILE A 60 -8.45 -10.24 14.63
N ALA A 61 -7.64 -10.24 13.56
CA ALA A 61 -7.12 -11.42 12.90
C ALA A 61 -6.27 -12.29 13.84
N ALA A 62 -5.43 -11.68 14.69
CA ALA A 62 -4.60 -12.38 15.66
C ALA A 62 -5.42 -13.19 16.70
N ARG A 63 -6.69 -12.84 16.90
CA ARG A 63 -7.61 -13.54 17.80
C ARG A 63 -8.49 -14.58 17.09
N ARG A 64 -8.33 -14.74 15.77
CA ARG A 64 -9.15 -15.61 14.92
C ARG A 64 -8.29 -16.70 14.31
N THR A 65 -8.82 -17.91 14.24
CA THR A 65 -8.19 -19.05 13.54
C THR A 65 -8.64 -19.17 12.08
N ALA A 66 -9.79 -18.59 11.72
CA ALA A 66 -10.33 -18.59 10.36
C ALA A 66 -10.83 -17.19 9.95
N SER A 67 -10.70 -16.88 8.66
CA SER A 67 -11.19 -15.63 8.07
C SER A 67 -12.72 -15.59 8.10
N LEU A 68 -13.29 -14.40 7.86
CA LEU A 68 -14.75 -14.23 7.73
C LEU A 68 -15.37 -15.10 6.62
N LEU A 69 -14.57 -15.53 5.64
CA LEU A 69 -15.00 -16.42 4.56
C LEU A 69 -14.70 -17.90 4.83
N GLY A 70 -14.19 -18.24 6.02
CA GLY A 70 -13.86 -19.60 6.43
C GLY A 70 -12.51 -20.10 5.90
N THR A 71 -11.67 -19.23 5.32
CA THR A 71 -10.31 -19.61 4.89
C THR A 71 -9.35 -19.55 6.06
N ALA A 72 -8.33 -20.42 6.09
CA ALA A 72 -7.24 -20.29 7.05
C ALA A 72 -6.59 -18.91 6.91
N LEU A 73 -6.31 -18.25 8.04
CA LEU A 73 -5.45 -17.06 8.02
C LEU A 73 -3.99 -17.49 7.77
N PRO A 74 -3.20 -16.66 7.07
CA PRO A 74 -1.77 -16.90 6.93
C PRO A 74 -1.11 -17.01 8.30
N ALA A 75 -0.14 -17.91 8.44
CA ALA A 75 0.67 -18.00 9.65
C ALA A 75 1.45 -16.69 9.88
N THR A 76 1.77 -16.38 11.13
CA THR A 76 2.64 -15.26 11.48
C THR A 76 3.97 -15.40 10.74
N PRO A 77 4.37 -14.40 9.93
CA PRO A 77 5.62 -14.46 9.19
C PRO A 77 6.81 -14.59 10.15
N SER A 78 7.79 -15.41 9.78
CA SER A 78 9.03 -15.56 10.54
C SER A 78 9.80 -14.24 10.56
N SER A 79 10.09 -13.71 11.74
CA SER A 79 10.83 -12.46 11.94
C SER A 79 12.35 -12.61 11.76
N THR A 80 12.80 -13.52 10.90
CA THR A 80 14.22 -13.73 10.63
C THR A 80 14.70 -12.68 9.64
N LEU A 81 15.44 -11.69 10.13
CA LEU A 81 16.09 -10.69 9.30
C LEU A 81 17.27 -11.33 8.57
N SER A 82 17.09 -11.63 7.29
CA SER A 82 18.16 -12.13 6.43
C SER A 82 18.89 -10.97 5.74
N PRO A 83 20.20 -11.09 5.46
CA PRO A 83 20.94 -10.08 4.69
C PRO A 83 20.32 -9.80 3.32
N ALA A 84 19.77 -10.83 2.68
CA ALA A 84 19.04 -10.71 1.43
C ALA A 84 17.78 -9.84 1.56
N LEU A 85 17.04 -9.95 2.68
CA LEU A 85 15.87 -9.10 2.94
C LEU A 85 16.26 -7.65 3.17
N ILE A 86 17.36 -7.39 3.88
CA ILE A 86 17.86 -6.04 4.13
C ILE A 86 18.27 -5.37 2.80
N ILE A 87 19.12 -6.05 2.01
CA ILE A 87 19.59 -5.54 0.72
C ILE A 87 18.42 -5.36 -0.25
N GLY A 88 17.52 -6.35 -0.33
CA GLY A 88 16.34 -6.28 -1.18
C GLY A 88 15.40 -5.13 -0.80
N SER A 89 15.16 -4.91 0.49
CA SER A 89 14.32 -3.80 0.98
C SER A 89 14.95 -2.45 0.67
N PHE A 90 16.28 -2.34 0.75
CA PHE A 90 16.99 -1.11 0.42
C PHE A 90 16.90 -0.79 -1.08
N ILE A 91 17.17 -1.75 -1.95
CA ILE A 91 17.06 -1.59 -3.41
C ILE A 91 15.62 -1.26 -3.80
N PHE A 92 14.65 -1.95 -3.20
CA PHE A 92 13.23 -1.72 -3.46
C PHE A 92 12.79 -0.32 -3.02
N GLY A 93 13.17 0.11 -1.82
CA GLY A 93 12.88 1.46 -1.31
C GLY A 93 13.55 2.56 -2.14
N ALA A 94 14.79 2.35 -2.58
CA ALA A 94 15.49 3.28 -3.46
C ALA A 94 14.77 3.41 -4.82
N GLY A 95 14.34 2.29 -5.41
CA GLY A 95 13.56 2.28 -6.65
C GLY A 95 12.22 3.01 -6.51
N TRP A 96 11.53 2.82 -5.38
CA TRP A 96 10.29 3.55 -5.06
C TRP A 96 10.50 5.06 -5.01
N GLY A 97 11.54 5.52 -4.30
CA GLY A 97 11.85 6.94 -4.16
C GLY A 97 12.24 7.58 -5.50
N LEU A 98 12.99 6.86 -6.34
CA LEU A 98 13.39 7.32 -7.67
C LEU A 98 12.22 7.37 -8.65
N ALA A 99 11.32 6.39 -8.62
CA ALA A 99 10.17 6.32 -9.51
C ALA A 99 9.02 7.26 -9.09
N GLY A 100 9.01 7.72 -7.85
CA GLY A 100 7.91 8.55 -7.32
C GLY A 100 6.57 7.81 -7.24
N LEU A 101 6.56 6.47 -7.32
CA LEU A 101 5.33 5.65 -7.39
C LEU A 101 5.35 4.51 -6.38
N CYS A 102 4.30 4.43 -5.56
CA CYS A 102 3.99 3.27 -4.73
C CYS A 102 3.55 2.06 -5.54
N PRO A 103 3.92 0.82 -5.14
CA PRO A 103 3.55 -0.41 -5.86
C PRO A 103 2.03 -0.60 -6.02
N GLY A 104 1.22 -0.11 -5.07
CA GLY A 104 -0.25 -0.14 -5.19
C GLY A 104 -0.77 0.86 -6.22
N PRO A 105 -0.49 2.16 -6.05
CA PRO A 105 -0.75 3.20 -7.04
C PRO A 105 -0.16 2.93 -8.43
N SER A 106 1.01 2.30 -8.57
CA SER A 106 1.59 1.99 -9.89
C SER A 106 0.77 0.97 -10.65
N LEU A 107 0.29 -0.08 -9.98
CA LEU A 107 -0.67 -1.03 -10.55
C LEU A 107 -1.96 -0.33 -10.97
N ALA A 108 -2.41 0.64 -10.18
CA ALA A 108 -3.59 1.41 -10.50
C ALA A 108 -3.32 2.38 -11.67
N ALA A 109 -2.15 3.04 -11.71
CA ALA A 109 -1.75 4.01 -12.72
C ALA A 109 -1.64 3.39 -14.11
N VAL A 110 -1.27 2.11 -14.22
CA VAL A 110 -1.36 1.37 -15.50
C VAL A 110 -2.77 1.42 -16.11
N SER A 111 -3.82 1.52 -15.28
CA SER A 111 -5.20 1.53 -15.76
C SER A 111 -5.75 2.90 -16.14
N TYR A 112 -5.32 4.01 -15.51
CA TYR A 112 -5.87 5.35 -15.77
C TYR A 112 -4.84 6.45 -16.07
N ASN A 113 -3.54 6.24 -15.81
CA ASN A 113 -2.48 7.25 -15.91
C ASN A 113 -1.21 6.74 -16.64
N GLY A 114 -1.33 5.66 -17.42
CA GLY A 114 -0.21 4.80 -17.82
C GLY A 114 0.86 5.40 -18.74
N ILE A 115 0.90 6.72 -18.95
CA ILE A 115 1.79 7.38 -19.92
C ILE A 115 2.36 8.73 -19.43
N GLU A 116 1.88 9.32 -18.33
CA GLU A 116 2.44 10.58 -17.81
C GLU A 116 3.40 10.28 -16.65
N GLY A 117 4.63 9.91 -17.02
CA GLY A 117 5.81 9.94 -16.17
C GLY A 117 6.72 11.09 -16.57
#